data_AF-A0A7J3KG82-F1
#
_entry.id   AF-A0A7J3KG82-F1
#
_cell.length_a   1.000
_cell.length_b   1.000
_cell.length_c   1.000
_cell.angle_alpha   90.00
_cell.angle_beta   90.00
_cell.angle_gamma   90.00
#
_symmetry.space_group_name_H-M   'P 1'
#
loop_
_entity.id
_entity.type
_entity.pdbx_description
1 polymer ?
#
loop_
_entity_poly.entity_id
_entity_poly.type
_entity_poly.pdbx_seq_one_letter_code
_entity_poly.pdbx_strand_id
1 'polypeptide(L)' 'MNGSKVSVTIDLELLALRLKNRGKKFIKIDELAYELATTPRSAGRILVSLAKLGYVSRWSSRVYLVHGEKL' A
#
# COMPACT_ATOMS: atom_id res chain seq x y z
N MET A 1 -5.13 -24.62 -14.59
CA MET A 1 -6.18 -23.57 -14.75
C MET A 1 -5.58 -22.42 -15.56
N ASN A 2 -5.97 -22.28 -16.82
CA ASN A 2 -5.59 -21.12 -17.64
C ASN A 2 -6.57 -19.99 -17.35
N GLY A 3 -6.34 -19.26 -16.26
CA GLY A 3 -7.08 -18.03 -15.98
C GLY A 3 -6.55 -16.90 -16.85
N SER A 4 -7.43 -16.19 -17.54
CA SER A 4 -7.11 -14.96 -18.26
C SER A 4 -6.42 -13.97 -17.31
N LYS A 5 -5.17 -13.62 -17.60
CA LYS A 5 -4.38 -12.68 -16.77
C LYS A 5 -4.67 -11.25 -17.21
N VAL A 6 -5.04 -10.40 -16.26
CA VAL A 6 -5.12 -8.94 -16.44
C VAL A 6 -4.02 -8.31 -15.59
N SER A 7 -3.25 -7.40 -16.17
CA SER A 7 -2.23 -6.61 -15.47
C SER A 7 -2.75 -5.20 -15.21
N VAL A 8 -2.62 -4.73 -13.97
CA VAL A 8 -2.96 -3.36 -13.58
C VAL A 8 -1.70 -2.68 -13.05
N THR A 9 -1.47 -1.44 -13.47
CA THR A 9 -0.39 -0.59 -12.99
C THR A 9 -0.95 0.40 -11.98
N ILE A 10 -0.24 0.60 -10.86
CA ILE A 10 -0.65 1.51 -9.79
C ILE A 10 0.41 2.60 -9.65
N ASP A 11 -0.02 3.85 -9.68
CA ASP A 11 0.79 4.99 -9.29
C ASP A 11 0.92 5.02 -7.76
N LEU A 12 2.15 4.84 -7.27
CA LEU A 12 2.44 4.76 -5.85
C LEU A 12 2.41 6.13 -5.16
N GLU A 13 2.77 7.21 -5.86
CA GLU A 13 2.72 8.57 -5.28
C GLU A 13 1.27 9.01 -5.10
N LEU A 14 0.43 8.76 -6.11
CA LEU A 14 -1.00 9.03 -6.02
C LEU A 14 -1.66 8.17 -4.94
N LEU A 15 -1.28 6.90 -4.81
CA LEU A 15 -1.76 6.03 -3.74
C LEU A 15 -1.37 6.59 -2.36
N ALA A 16 -0.12 7.01 -2.17
CA ALA A 16 0.35 7.63 -0.93
C ALA A 16 -0.46 8.88 -0.58
N LEU A 17 -0.68 9.76 -1.56
CA LEU A 17 -1.48 10.98 -1.38
C LEU A 17 -2.92 10.65 -0.96
N ARG A 18 -3.55 9.62 -1.56
CA ARG A 18 -4.89 9.18 -1.17
C ARG A 18 -4.93 8.64 0.26
N LEU A 19 -3.92 7.87 0.67
CA LEU A 19 -3.81 7.36 2.05
C LEU A 19 -3.69 8.51 3.05
N LYS A 20 -2.84 9.50 2.74
CA LYS A 20 -2.68 10.73 3.54
C LYS A 20 -3.99 11.52 3.63
N ASN A 21 -4.64 11.79 2.50
CA ASN A 21 -5.85 12.62 2.44
C ASN A 21 -7.05 11.99 3.19
N ARG A 22 -7.04 10.67 3.39
CA ARG A 22 -8.01 9.97 4.25
C ARG A 22 -7.72 10.12 5.75
N GLY A 23 -6.65 10.81 6.14
CA GLY A 23 -6.23 10.97 7.54
C GLY A 23 -5.73 9.68 8.18
N LYS A 24 -5.41 8.64 7.39
CA LYS A 24 -4.95 7.37 7.93
C LYS A 24 -3.54 7.55 8.49
N LYS A 25 -3.39 7.36 9.80
CA LYS A 25 -2.07 7.29 10.45
C LYS A 25 -1.41 5.91 10.30
N PHE A 26 -2.22 4.86 10.21
CA PHE A 26 -1.78 3.48 10.06
C PHE A 26 -2.53 2.82 8.91
N ILE A 27 -1.87 1.89 8.24
CA ILE A 27 -2.48 1.01 7.26
C ILE A 27 -2.04 -0.44 7.48
N LYS A 28 -3.01 -1.35 7.53
CA LYS A 28 -2.75 -2.79 7.60
C LYS A 28 -2.61 -3.36 6.20
N ILE A 29 -1.80 -4.41 6.05
CA ILE A 29 -1.69 -5.15 4.78
C ILE A 29 -3.07 -5.61 4.29
N ASP A 30 -3.87 -6.19 5.19
CA ASP A 30 -5.18 -6.76 4.85
C ASP A 30 -6.21 -5.67 4.46
N GLU A 31 -6.08 -4.47 5.04
CA GLU A 31 -6.91 -3.32 4.69
C GLU A 31 -6.59 -2.78 3.29
N LEU A 32 -5.30 -2.66 2.96
CA LEU A 32 -4.89 -2.27 1.61
C LEU A 32 -5.24 -3.35 0.58
N ALA A 33 -5.12 -4.62 0.95
CA ALA A 33 -5.52 -5.74 0.11
C ALA A 33 -7.00 -5.66 -0.25
N TYR A 34 -7.85 -5.37 0.73
CA TYR A 34 -9.27 -5.14 0.53
C TYR A 34 -9.54 -3.91 -0.36
N GLU A 35 -8.94 -2.76 -0.06
CA GLU A 35 -9.14 -1.51 -0.83
C GLU A 35 -8.74 -1.64 -2.30
N LEU A 36 -7.69 -2.41 -2.60
CA LEU A 36 -7.17 -2.58 -3.95
C LEU A 36 -7.68 -3.85 -4.64
N ALA A 37 -8.54 -4.64 -3.98
CA ALA A 37 -8.98 -5.95 -4.45
C ALA A 37 -7.80 -6.85 -4.87
N THR A 38 -6.75 -6.87 -4.05
CA THR A 38 -5.54 -7.68 -4.27
C THR A 38 -5.32 -8.69 -3.16
N THR A 39 -4.40 -9.63 -3.38
CA THR A 39 -3.98 -10.53 -2.31
C THR A 39 -3.18 -9.78 -1.23
N PRO A 40 -3.17 -10.25 0.03
CA PRO A 40 -2.30 -9.71 1.08
C PRO A 40 -0.82 -9.69 0.68
N ARG A 41 -0.38 -10.67 -0.12
CA ARG A 41 0.99 -10.72 -0.65
C ARG A 41 1.29 -9.55 -1.58
N SER A 42 0.36 -9.22 -2.49
CA SER A 42 0.50 -8.07 -3.39
C SER A 42 0.45 -6.75 -2.62
N ALA A 43 -0.51 -6.60 -1.70
CA ALA A 43 -0.61 -5.41 -0.85
C ALA A 43 0.66 -5.19 0.00
N GLY A 44 1.23 -6.26 0.55
CA GLY A 44 2.50 -6.19 1.26
C GLY A 44 3.66 -5.69 0.39
N ARG A 45 3.73 -6.14 -0.88
CA ARG A 45 4.74 -5.64 -1.85
C ARG A 45 4.54 -4.16 -2.18
N ILE A 46 3.29 -3.72 -2.29
CA ILE A 46 2.95 -2.31 -2.52
C ILE A 46 3.42 -1.47 -1.33
N LEU A 47 3.11 -1.87 -0.09
CA LEU A 47 3.54 -1.15 1.13
C LEU A 47 5.05 -1.11 1.29
N VAL A 48 5.77 -2.19 0.95
CA VAL A 48 7.24 -2.19 0.91
C VAL A 48 7.75 -1.17 -0.11
N SER A 49 7.11 -1.04 -1.27
CA SER A 49 7.51 -0.09 -2.30
C SER A 49 7.23 1.35 -1.87
N LEU A 50 6.08 1.62 -1.26
CA LEU A 50 5.77 2.90 -0.62
C LEU A 50 6.77 3.24 0.48
N ALA A 51 7.24 2.25 1.25
CA ALA A 51 8.22 2.47 2.30
C ALA A 51 9.59 2.86 1.75
N LYS A 52 10.03 2.21 0.67
CA LYS A 52 11.27 2.59 -0.05
C LYS A 52 11.21 4.00 -0.62
N LEU A 53 10.01 4.48 -0.94
CA LEU A 53 9.78 5.84 -1.42
C LEU A 53 9.60 6.86 -0.29
N GLY A 54 9.64 6.45 0.98
CA GLY A 54 9.52 7.36 2.13
C GLY A 54 8.09 7.75 2.52
N TYR A 55 7.06 7.16 1.88
CA TYR A 55 5.66 7.51 2.17
C TYR A 55 5.07 6.78 3.37
N VAL A 56 5.63 5.62 3.71
CA VAL A 56 5.22 4.83 4.87
C VAL A 56 6.44 4.23 5.57
N SER A 57 6.33 3.86 6.84
CA SER A 57 7.35 3.10 7.55
C SER A 57 6.73 1.87 8.18
N ARG A 58 7.52 0.80 8.32
CA ARG A 58 7.04 -0.43 8.93
C ARG A 58 6.90 -0.21 10.43
N TRP A 59 5.69 -0.36 10.95
CA TRP A 59 5.40 -0.29 12.38
C TRP A 59 5.42 -1.68 13.03
N SER A 60 4.88 -2.68 12.33
CA SER A 60 4.91 -4.08 12.77
C SER A 60 4.98 -5.04 11.59
N SER A 61 4.84 -6.34 11.84
CA SER A 61 4.88 -7.36 10.79
C SER A 61 3.85 -7.11 9.68
N ARG A 62 2.68 -6.56 10.01
CA ARG A 62 1.54 -6.35 9.09
C ARG A 62 0.98 -4.93 9.05
N VAL A 63 1.59 -3.99 9.76
CA VAL A 63 1.10 -2.61 9.89
C VAL A 63 2.19 -1.62 9.52
N TYR A 64 1.81 -0.60 8.77
CA TYR A 64 2.66 0.51 8.35
C TYR A 64 2.10 1.83 8.87
N LEU A 65 2.99 2.73 9.25
CA LEU A 65 2.67 4.12 9.61
C LEU A 65 2.78 4.99 8.36
N VAL A 66 1.79 5.85 8.13
CA VAL A 66 1.73 6.73 6.95
C VAL A 66 2.37 8.08 7.30
N HIS A 67 3.25 8.58 6.44
CA HIS A 67 3.92 9.86 6.62
C HIS A 67 3.19 10.98 5.88
N GLY A 68 3.17 12.17 6.49
CA GLY A 68 2.58 13.36 5.90
C GLY A 68 3.44 13.98 4.78
N GLU A 69 4.75 13.73 4.81
CA GLU A 69 5.74 14.18 3.84
C GLU A 69 6.69 13.01 3.54
N LYS A 70 7.36 13.06 2.39
CA LYS A 70 8.37 12.07 2.02
C LYS A 70 9.55 12.20 2.97
N LEU A 71 9.85 11.12 3.70
CA LEU A 71 11.05 11.02 4.55
C LEU A 71 12.34 11.02 3.73
#